data_AF-A0A0F9KWI9-F1
#
_entry.id   AF-A0A0F9KWI9-F1
#
_cell.length_a   1.000
_cell.length_b   1.000
_cell.length_c   1.000
_cell.angle_alpha   90.00
_cell.angle_beta   90.00
_cell.angle_gamma   90.00
#
_symmetry.space_group_name_H-M   'P 1'
#
loop_
_entity.id
_entity.type
_entity.pdbx_description
1 polymer ?
#
loop_
_entity_poly.entity_id
_entity_poly.type
_entity_poly.pdbx_seq_one_letter_code
_entity_poly.pdbx_strand_id
1 'polypeptide(L)'
;MIKKNGNFESASVGFENDATKKIFCIGSATKTFTAVLILQEMERGTLKLNDSIGKFLNPIKNIPSNLTVEQLLRHESGIGQTV
;
A
#
# COMPACT_ATOMS: atom_id res chain seq x y z
N MET A 1 4.58 -25.56 -29.94
CA MET A 1 5.45 -26.75 -29.93
C MET A 1 5.95 -27.00 -31.35
N ILE A 2 7.26 -27.05 -31.56
CA ILE A 2 7.84 -27.27 -32.90
C ILE A 2 8.55 -28.63 -32.84
N LYS A 3 8.16 -29.54 -33.73
CA LYS A 3 8.76 -30.89 -33.83
C LYS A 3 9.95 -30.84 -34.79
N LYS A 4 11.15 -31.17 -34.32
CA LYS A 4 12.30 -31.47 -35.19
C LYS A 4 12.91 -32.82 -34.79
N ASN A 5 13.16 -33.66 -35.79
CA ASN A 5 13.84 -34.96 -35.67
C ASN A 5 13.31 -35.90 -34.58
N GLY A 6 11.98 -36.05 -34.48
CA GLY A 6 11.36 -37.07 -33.62
C GLY A 6 11.31 -36.75 -32.12
N ASN A 7 12.04 -35.73 -31.66
CA ASN A 7 11.98 -35.26 -30.28
C ASN A 7 11.09 -34.02 -30.15
N PHE A 8 10.28 -34.00 -29.09
CA PHE A 8 9.46 -32.85 -28.73
C PHE A 8 10.28 -31.93 -27.83
N GLU A 9 10.72 -30.80 -28.37
CA GLU A 9 11.29 -29.72 -27.57
C GLU A 9 10.23 -28.65 -27.36
N SER A 10 9.92 -28.37 -26.08
CA SER A 10 9.13 -27.21 -25.71
C SER A 10 9.97 -25.96 -25.93
N ALA A 11 9.83 -25.34 -27.10
CA ALA A 11 10.27 -23.97 -27.29
C ALA A 11 9.45 -23.08 -26.33
N SER A 12 10.01 -22.79 -25.16
CA SER A 12 9.55 -21.66 -24.36
C SER A 12 9.94 -20.40 -25.13
N VAL A 13 8.94 -19.64 -25.54
CA VAL A 13 9.16 -18.24 -25.91
C VAL A 13 9.72 -17.58 -24.66
N GLY A 14 10.98 -17.15 -24.73
CA GLY A 14 11.77 -16.77 -23.56
C GLY A 14 11.05 -15.78 -22.66
N PHE A 15 10.63 -16.24 -21.48
CA PHE A 15 10.56 -15.36 -20.34
C PHE A 15 11.97 -15.35 -19.76
N GLU A 16 12.64 -14.20 -19.85
CA GLU A 16 13.89 -13.97 -19.17
C GLU A 16 13.75 -14.40 -17.69
N ASN A 17 14.55 -15.38 -17.28
CA ASN A 17 14.51 -16.02 -15.96
C ASN A 17 15.09 -15.12 -14.85
N ASP A 18 14.78 -13.82 -14.86
CA ASP A 18 15.01 -12.90 -13.73
C ASP A 18 13.66 -12.31 -13.27
N ALA A 19 12.62 -13.17 -13.22
CA ALA A 19 11.28 -12.83 -12.74
C ALA A 19 11.26 -12.34 -11.29
N THR A 20 12.35 -12.54 -10.54
CA THR A 20 12.53 -12.13 -9.14
C THR A 20 12.85 -10.64 -8.97
N LYS A 21 13.16 -9.90 -10.04
CA LYS A 21 13.54 -8.47 -9.98
C LYS A 21 12.65 -7.54 -10.81
N LYS A 22 11.39 -7.92 -11.08
CA LYS A 22 10.46 -7.04 -11.77
C LYS A 22 9.77 -6.10 -10.77
N ILE A 23 10.01 -4.80 -10.92
CA ILE A 23 9.36 -3.75 -10.13
C ILE A 23 8.06 -3.35 -10.84
N PHE A 24 6.95 -3.35 -10.09
CA PHE A 24 5.64 -2.89 -10.58
C PHE A 24 4.86 -2.17 -9.47
N CYS A 25 3.91 -1.33 -9.86
CA CYS A 25 3.07 -0.61 -8.91
C CYS A 25 2.03 -1.55 -8.27
N ILE A 26 2.01 -1.60 -6.94
CA ILE A 26 1.09 -2.47 -6.17
C ILE A 26 -0.19 -1.77 -5.69
N GLY A 27 -0.35 -0.48 -6.02
CA GLY A 27 -1.55 0.30 -5.72
C GLY A 27 -1.92 0.29 -4.23
N SER A 28 -3.16 -0.04 -3.91
CA SER A 28 -3.66 0.01 -2.53
C SER A 28 -2.94 -0.91 -1.55
N ALA A 29 -2.19 -1.92 -2.00
CA ALA A 29 -1.34 -2.72 -1.11
C ALA A 29 -0.30 -1.87 -0.37
N THR A 30 0.08 -0.69 -0.90
CA THR A 30 0.94 0.28 -0.21
C THR A 30 0.37 0.74 1.15
N LYS A 31 -0.96 0.76 1.33
CA LYS A 31 -1.59 1.20 2.58
C LYS A 31 -1.20 0.34 3.77
N THR A 32 -0.97 -0.97 3.56
CA THR A 32 -0.50 -1.87 4.62
C THR A 32 0.89 -1.45 5.13
N PHE A 33 1.79 -1.06 4.23
CA PHE A 33 3.10 -0.55 4.62
C PHE A 33 2.99 0.78 5.38
N THR A 34 2.13 1.69 4.92
CA THR A 34 1.86 2.95 5.63
C THR A 34 1.28 2.70 7.03
N ALA A 35 0.36 1.74 7.19
CA ALA A 35 -0.18 1.38 8.49
C ALA A 35 0.91 0.84 9.44
N VAL A 36 1.82 -0.01 8.94
CA VAL A 36 2.97 -0.49 9.72
C VAL A 36 3.85 0.67 10.19
N LEU A 37 4.15 1.65 9.33
CA LEU A 37 4.94 2.82 9.72
C LEU A 37 4.26 3.63 10.84
N ILE A 38 2.93 3.81 10.77
CA ILE A 38 2.17 4.51 11.81
C ILE A 38 2.21 3.74 13.14
N LEU A 39 2.08 2.41 13.10
CA LEU A 39 2.17 1.58 14.30
C LEU A 39 3.57 1.60 14.91
N GLN A 40 4.62 1.62 14.08
CA GLN A 40 5.99 1.76 14.56
C GLN A 40 6.25 3.12 15.23
N GLU A 41 5.65 4.21 14.73
CA GLU A 41 5.70 5.53 15.38
C GLU A 41 4.91 5.54 16.71
N MET A 42 3.79 4.83 16.76
CA MET A 42 3.06 4.62 18.01
C MET A 42 3.92 3.90 19.05
N GLU A 43 4.64 2.84 18.66
CA GLU A 43 5.56 2.11 19.53
C GLU A 43 6.73 2.98 20.02
N ARG A 44 7.23 3.88 19.16
CA ARG A 44 8.23 4.91 19.54
C ARG A 44 7.67 5.99 20.49
N GLY A 45 6.35 6.06 20.64
CA GLY A 45 5.67 7.07 21.46
C GLY A 45 5.61 8.47 20.83
N THR A 46 5.89 8.60 19.53
CA THR A 46 5.86 9.90 18.81
C THR A 46 4.43 10.33 18.47
N LEU A 47 3.52 9.36 18.31
CA LEU A 47 2.08 9.57 18.13
C LEU A 47 1.28 8.54 18.93
N LYS A 48 -0.01 8.80 19.15
CA LYS A 48 -0.98 7.81 19.64
C LYS A 48 -2.10 7.63 18.62
N LEU A 49 -2.69 6.45 18.55
CA LEU A 49 -3.79 6.19 17.60
C LEU A 49 -5.03 7.05 17.87
N ASN A 50 -5.26 7.42 19.13
CA ASN A 50 -6.33 8.33 19.53
C ASN A 50 -5.93 9.82 19.42
N ASP A 51 -4.72 10.14 18.95
CA ASP A 51 -4.37 11.53 18.66
C ASP A 51 -5.25 12.06 17.52
N SER A 52 -5.68 13.30 17.69
CA SER A 52 -6.37 14.08 16.68
C SER A 52 -5.43 14.41 15.51
N ILE A 53 -5.89 14.28 14.26
CA ILE A 53 -5.10 14.59 13.06
C ILE A 53 -4.69 16.06 13.00
N GLY A 54 -5.45 16.95 13.66
CA GLY A 54 -5.12 18.37 13.79
C GLY A 54 -3.84 18.66 14.58
N LYS A 55 -3.29 17.67 15.30
CA LYS A 55 -1.95 17.76 15.92
C LYS A 55 -0.83 17.73 14.87
N PHE A 56 -1.08 17.09 13.71
CA PHE A 56 -0.06 16.80 12.70
C PHE A 56 -0.27 17.57 11.40
N LEU A 57 -1.52 17.94 11.10
CA LEU A 57 -1.91 18.58 9.83
C LEU A 57 -2.53 19.95 10.10
N ASN A 58 -2.27 20.89 9.21
CA ASN A 58 -3.02 22.15 9.17
C ASN A 58 -4.51 21.86 8.88
N PRO A 59 -5.45 22.72 9.32
CA PRO A 59 -6.87 22.55 9.04
C PRO A 59 -7.16 22.36 7.55
N ILE A 60 -7.86 21.28 7.19
CA ILE A 60 -8.25 20.97 5.82
C ILE A 60 -9.74 21.25 5.66
N LYS A 61 -10.11 21.99 4.61
CA LYS A 61 -11.50 22.31 4.31
C LYS A 61 -12.35 21.03 4.24
N ASN A 62 -13.51 21.05 4.91
CA ASN A 62 -14.45 19.93 4.98
C ASN A 62 -13.92 18.65 5.67
N ILE A 63 -12.76 18.70 6.32
CA ILE A 63 -12.24 17.59 7.12
C ILE A 63 -12.22 18.00 8.59
N PRO A 64 -12.91 17.26 9.49
CA PRO A 64 -12.86 17.55 10.91
C PRO A 64 -11.46 17.34 11.46
N SER A 65 -10.85 18.37 12.05
CA SER A 65 -9.51 18.25 12.64
C SER A 65 -9.46 17.27 13.81
N ASN A 66 -10.60 16.99 14.47
CA ASN A 66 -10.71 16.09 15.62
C ASN A 66 -10.81 14.60 15.26
N LEU A 67 -10.78 14.24 13.97
CA LEU A 67 -10.66 12.84 13.56
C LEU A 67 -9.38 12.23 14.16
N THR A 68 -9.45 10.97 14.58
CA THR A 68 -8.29 10.28 15.13
C THR A 68 -7.48 9.59 14.04
N VAL A 69 -6.19 9.34 14.31
CA VAL A 69 -5.35 8.51 13.45
C VAL A 69 -5.96 7.11 13.27
N GLU A 70 -6.55 6.55 14.32
CA GLU A 70 -7.25 5.26 14.29
C GLU A 70 -8.41 5.23 13.28
N GLN A 71 -9.25 6.27 13.29
CA GLN A 71 -10.39 6.39 12.37
C GLN A 71 -9.93 6.43 10.91
N LEU A 72 -8.77 7.03 10.62
CA LEU A 72 -8.17 6.97 9.28
C LEU A 72 -7.70 5.56 8.92
N LEU A 73 -6.96 4.89 9.82
CA LEU A 73 -6.44 3.54 9.59
C LEU A 73 -7.55 2.50 9.38
N ARG A 74 -8.68 2.65 10.08
CA ARG A 74 -9.82 1.71 10.04
C ARG A 74 -10.83 2.05 8.94
N HIS A 75 -10.59 3.08 8.14
CA HIS A 75 -11.55 3.57 7.13
C HIS A 75 -12.91 4.00 7.73
N GLU A 76 -12.90 4.55 8.94
CA GLU A 76 -14.10 4.98 9.69
C GLU A 76 -14.23 6.52 9.75
N SER A 77 -13.39 7.25 9.02
CA SER A 77 -13.37 8.73 9.02
C SER A 77 -14.54 9.38 8.26
N GLY A 78 -15.28 8.61 7.46
CA GLY A 78 -16.33 9.13 6.58
C GLY A 78 -15.82 9.93 5.38
N ILE A 79 -14.50 9.98 5.16
CA ILE A 79 -13.89 10.68 4.03
C ILE A 79 -13.94 9.77 2.79
N GLY A 80 -14.70 10.19 1.78
CA GLY A 80 -14.78 9.50 0.49
C GLY A 80 -13.68 9.90 -0.49
N GLN A 81 -13.42 9.04 -1.47
CA GLN A 81 -12.60 9.40 -2.63
C GLN A 81 -13.40 10.35 -3.52
N THR A 82 -12.91 11.58 -3.70
CA THR A 82 -13.46 12.51 -4.69
C THR A 82 -12.65 12.37 -5.98
N VAL A 83 -13.34 12.28 -7.13
CA VAL A 83 -12.75 12.26 -8.48
C VAL A 83 -12.54 13.66 -9.03
#